data_AF-A0A645ENA8-F1
#
_entry.id   AF-A0A645ENA8-F1
#
_cell.length_a   1.000
_cell.length_b   1.000
_cell.length_c   1.000
_cell.angle_alpha   90.00
_cell.angle_beta   90.00
_cell.angle_gamma   90.00
#
_symmetry.space_group_name_H-M   'P 1'
#
loop_
_entity.id
_entity.type
_entity.pdbx_description
1 polymer ?
#
loop_
_entity_poly.entity_id
_entity_poly.type
_entity_poly.pdbx_seq_one_letter_code
_entity_poly.pdbx_strand_id
1 'polypeptide(L)' 'MVYTKGSETRPVLVYFHTGLKSDKEKTILANSITLTAGTITVQAEDDLFCVHALDRPLADGIENCEFERRISKLRL' A
#
# COMPACT_ATOMS: atom_id res chain seq x y z
N MET A 1 -8.81 -5.98 22.76
CA MET A 1 -9.72 -4.82 22.70
C MET A 1 -9.09 -3.80 21.77
N VAL A 2 -9.80 -3.37 20.72
CA VAL A 2 -9.34 -2.30 19.81
C VAL A 2 -9.99 -0.99 20.28
N TYR A 3 -9.16 0.02 20.56
CA TYR A 3 -9.63 1.30 21.10
C TYR A 3 -9.88 2.31 19.96
N THR A 4 -11.10 2.80 19.85
CA THR A 4 -11.55 3.72 18.78
C THR A 4 -12.32 4.89 19.38
N LYS A 5 -11.64 5.80 20.09
CA LYS A 5 -12.30 6.92 20.79
C LYS A 5 -12.88 7.92 19.78
N GLY A 6 -14.13 7.72 19.36
CA GLY A 6 -14.88 8.66 18.52
C GLY A 6 -14.31 8.90 17.12
N SER A 7 -13.33 8.09 16.67
CA SER A 7 -12.79 8.17 15.32
C SER A 7 -13.72 7.46 14.34
N GLU A 8 -14.47 8.22 13.57
CA GLU A 8 -15.30 7.71 12.48
C GLU A 8 -14.40 7.44 11.26
N THR A 9 -13.99 6.18 11.09
CA THR A 9 -13.15 5.75 9.95
C THR A 9 -13.92 5.87 8.64
N ARG A 10 -13.28 6.36 7.58
CA ARG A 10 -13.86 6.42 6.22
C ARG A 10 -12.98 5.61 5.27
N PRO A 11 -13.14 4.29 5.23
CA PRO A 11 -12.29 3.45 4.42
C PRO A 11 -12.42 3.75 2.94
N VAL A 12 -11.32 3.56 2.22
CA VAL A 12 -11.26 3.76 0.77
C VAL A 12 -10.41 2.68 0.11
N LEU A 13 -10.74 2.39 -1.14
CA LEU A 13 -9.91 1.57 -2.03
C LEU A 13 -9.14 2.50 -2.97
N VAL A 14 -7.82 2.31 -3.01
CA VAL A 14 -6.91 3.02 -3.89
C VAL A 14 -6.40 2.04 -4.93
N TYR A 15 -6.51 2.41 -6.20
CA TYR A 15 -5.98 1.66 -7.31
C TYR A 15 -4.84 2.44 -7.94
N PHE A 16 -3.70 1.81 -8.15
CA PHE A 16 -2.57 2.44 -8.82
C PHE A 16 -1.73 1.42 -9.59
N HIS A 17 -0.95 1.90 -10.55
CA HIS A 17 0.01 1.07 -11.28
C HIS A 17 1.42 1.31 -10.76
N THR A 18 2.16 0.23 -10.46
CA THR A 18 3.57 0.32 -10.05
C THR A 18 4.52 0.29 -11.25
N GLY A 19 5.65 0.98 -11.13
CA GLY A 19 6.78 0.86 -12.05
C GLY A 19 7.66 -0.37 -11.81
N LEU A 20 7.50 -1.10 -10.71
CA LEU A 20 8.28 -2.29 -10.37
C LEU A 20 7.93 -3.45 -11.31
N LYS A 21 8.95 -4.18 -11.79
CA LYS A 21 8.79 -5.17 -12.86
C LYS A 21 8.86 -6.62 -12.39
N SER A 22 9.64 -6.90 -11.35
CA SER A 22 9.75 -8.27 -10.85
C SER A 22 8.72 -8.59 -9.78
N ASP A 23 8.28 -9.84 -9.73
CA ASP A 23 7.35 -10.34 -8.71
C ASP A 23 7.90 -10.21 -7.29
N LYS A 24 9.23 -10.32 -7.14
CA LYS A 24 9.90 -10.12 -5.84
C LYS A 24 9.73 -8.67 -5.36
N GLU A 25 9.99 -7.69 -6.21
CA GLU A 25 9.84 -6.27 -5.88
C GLU A 25 8.38 -5.94 -5.56
N LYS A 26 7.44 -6.45 -6.36
CA LYS A 26 5.99 -6.28 -6.13
C LYS A 26 5.55 -6.90 -4.81
N THR A 27 6.07 -8.08 -4.46
CA THR A 27 5.81 -8.74 -3.18
C THR A 27 6.34 -7.92 -2.00
N ILE A 28 7.54 -7.36 -2.12
CA ILE A 28 8.11 -6.50 -1.08
C ILE A 28 7.27 -5.22 -0.91
N LEU A 29 6.83 -4.60 -2.02
CA LEU A 29 5.97 -3.42 -1.98
C LEU A 29 4.63 -3.73 -1.31
N ALA A 30 3.96 -4.80 -1.73
CA ALA A 30 2.68 -5.24 -1.18
C ALA A 30 2.75 -5.48 0.35
N ASN A 31 3.81 -6.14 0.80
CA ASN A 31 4.03 -6.39 2.23
C ASN A 31 4.37 -5.11 3.00
N SER A 32 5.16 -4.20 2.40
CA SER A 32 5.50 -2.92 3.03
C SER A 32 4.26 -2.05 3.23
N ILE A 33 3.34 -2.05 2.26
CA ILE A 33 2.04 -1.38 2.37
C ILE A 33 1.18 -2.07 3.44
N THR A 34 1.06 -3.40 3.44
CA THR A 34 0.25 -4.13 4.43
C THR A 34 0.77 -3.94 5.87
N LEU A 35 2.08 -3.78 6.06
CA LEU A 35 2.69 -3.55 7.37
C LEU A 35 2.62 -2.08 7.83
N THR A 36 2.19 -1.18 6.95
CA THR A 36 1.89 0.20 7.33
C THR A 36 0.56 0.23 8.10
N ALA A 37 0.54 0.90 9.25
CA ALA A 37 -0.62 0.87 10.13
C ALA A 37 -1.85 1.48 9.44
N GLY A 38 -2.93 0.70 9.36
CA GLY A 38 -4.19 1.14 8.77
C GLY A 38 -4.31 0.90 7.26
N THR A 39 -3.41 0.13 6.64
CA THR A 39 -3.49 -0.25 5.23
C THR A 39 -3.45 -1.76 5.03
N ILE A 40 -4.08 -2.24 3.96
CA ILE A 40 -4.12 -3.66 3.56
C ILE A 40 -3.98 -3.71 2.04
N THR A 41 -2.98 -4.43 1.52
CA THR A 41 -2.91 -4.73 0.08
C THR A 41 -3.92 -5.83 -0.25
N VAL A 42 -4.92 -5.52 -1.08
CA VAL A 42 -6.00 -6.43 -1.49
C VAL A 42 -5.60 -7.22 -2.74
N GLN A 43 -4.94 -6.54 -3.68
CA GLN A 43 -4.46 -7.14 -4.94
C GLN A 43 -3.10 -6.54 -5.31
N ALA A 44 -2.21 -7.38 -5.80
CA ALA A 44 -0.94 -7.02 -6.42
C ALA A 44 -0.70 -8.00 -7.56
N GLU A 45 -1.27 -7.69 -8.73
CA GLU A 45 -1.27 -8.58 -9.91
C GLU A 45 -0.90 -7.75 -11.14
N ASP A 46 -0.04 -8.33 -12.00
CA ASP A 46 0.66 -7.59 -13.05
C ASP A 46 1.27 -6.30 -12.49
N ASP A 47 0.94 -5.14 -13.06
CA ASP A 47 1.40 -3.85 -12.58
C ASP A 47 0.31 -3.12 -11.76
N LEU A 48 -0.87 -3.74 -11.51
CA LEU A 48 -2.00 -3.14 -10.80
C LEU A 48 -1.99 -3.50 -9.30
N PHE A 49 -2.06 -2.47 -8.46
CA PHE A 49 -2.23 -2.58 -7.03
C PHE A 49 -3.60 -2.07 -6.60
N CYS A 50 -4.24 -2.79 -5.68
CA CYS A 50 -5.43 -2.35 -4.95
C CYS A 50 -5.12 -2.35 -3.45
N VAL A 51 -5.27 -1.20 -2.81
CA VAL A 51 -5.00 -1.03 -1.38
C VAL A 51 -6.24 -0.51 -0.68
N HIS A 52 -6.61 -1.17 0.40
CA HIS A 52 -7.60 -0.68 1.35
C HIS A 52 -6.90 0.17 2.41
N ALA A 53 -7.28 1.43 2.55
CA ALA A 53 -6.87 2.31 3.64
C ALA A 53 -8.03 2.49 4.63
N LEU A 54 -7.72 2.48 5.92
CA LEU A 54 -8.70 2.61 7.01
C LEU A 54 -9.39 3.98 7.00
N ASP A 55 -8.70 5.01 6.52
CA ASP A 55 -9.22 6.36 6.37
C ASP A 55 -8.55 7.09 5.20
N ARG A 56 -9.18 8.12 4.65
CA ARG A 56 -8.68 8.87 3.49
C ARG A 56 -7.27 9.42 3.64
N PRO A 57 -6.86 10.02 4.78
CA PRO A 57 -5.50 10.56 4.91
C PRO A 57 -4.40 9.47 4.83
N LEU A 58 -4.74 8.21 5.09
CA LEU A 58 -3.81 7.08 4.96
C LEU A 58 -3.64 6.63 3.50
N ALA A 59 -4.58 6.99 2.63
CA ALA A 59 -4.51 6.73 1.20
C ALA A 59 -3.63 7.73 0.45
N ASP A 60 -3.41 8.92 1.02
CA ASP A 60 -2.70 10.01 0.36
C ASP A 60 -1.24 9.63 0.04
N GLY A 61 -0.91 9.59 -1.25
CA GLY A 61 0.45 9.35 -1.72
C GLY A 61 0.88 7.87 -1.74
N ILE A 62 -0.05 6.93 -1.57
CA ILE A 62 0.22 5.48 -1.72
C ILE A 62 0.80 5.17 -3.12
N GLU A 63 0.25 5.80 -4.16
CA GLU A 63 0.64 5.61 -5.56
C GLU A 63 2.04 6.12 -5.90
N ASN A 64 2.65 6.93 -5.01
CA ASN A 64 3.99 7.49 -5.16
C ASN A 64 4.82 7.31 -3.88
N CYS A 65 4.55 6.25 -3.13
CA CYS A 65 5.15 6.04 -1.81
C CYS A 65 6.69 5.87 -1.89
N GLU A 66 7.37 6.19 -0.78
CA GLU A 66 8.83 6.08 -0.71
C GLU A 66 9.32 4.63 -0.89
N PHE A 67 8.49 3.65 -0.54
CA PHE A 67 8.83 2.23 -0.64
C PHE A 67 9.20 1.84 -2.07
N GLU A 68 8.41 2.24 -3.08
CA GLU A 68 8.69 1.94 -4.48
C GLU A 68 10.05 2.48 -4.94
N ARG A 69 10.37 3.73 -4.56
CA ARG A 69 11.67 4.36 -4.84
C ARG A 69 12.84 3.68 -4.15
N ARG A 70 12.63 3.08 -2.97
CA ARG A 70 13.67 2.32 -2.26
C ARG A 70 13.85 0.93 -2.86
N ILE A 71 12.75 0.26 -3.18
CA ILE A 71 12.74 -1.11 -3.73
C ILE A 71 13.40 -1.14 -5.10
N SER A 72 13.11 -0.18 -5.99
CA SER A 72 13.74 -0.07 -7.31
C SER A 72 15.26 0.11 -7.29
N LYS A 73 15.84 0.45 -6.13
CA LYS A 73 17.30 0.57 -5.94
C LYS A 73 17.92 -0.68 -5.30
N LEU A 74 17.10 -1.63 -4.85
CA LEU A 74 17.59 -2.92 -4.35
C LEU A 74 18.07 -3.75 -5.55
N ARG A 75 19.21 -4.42 -5.39
CA ARG A 75 19.69 -5.41 -6.37
C ARG A 75 19.16 -6.78 -5.93
N LEU A 76 17.95 -7.15 -6.38
CA LEU A 76 17.21 -8.38 -6.00
C LEU A 76 17.14 -9.45 -7.10
#